data_AF-A0A534ULJ8-F1
#
_entry.id   AF-A0A534ULJ8-F1
#
_cell.length_a   1.000
_cell.length_b   1.000
_cell.length_c   1.000
_cell.angle_alpha   90.00
_cell.angle_beta   90.00
_cell.angle_gamma   90.00
#
_symmetry.space_group_name_H-M   'P 1'
#
loop_
_entity.id
_entity.type
_entity.pdbx_description
1 polymer ?
#
loop_
_entity_poly.entity_id
_entity_poly.type
_entity_poly.pdbx_seq_one_letter_code
_entity_poly.pdbx_strand_id
1 'polypeptide(L)'
;MKVLIEISFDHYDRLLDKCDETSCPEFAILKHGTFTRRPNGDRFPRTIQIRCEMAQAKRLLDLAAKLCLEAASDIEKAIGIERGS
;
A
#
# COMPACT_ATOMS: atom_id res chain seq x y z
N MET A 1 16.45 2.46 -3.01
CA MET A 1 15.98 1.05 -2.99
C MET A 1 14.49 1.10 -3.17
N LYS A 2 13.98 0.38 -4.17
CA LYS A 2 12.54 0.33 -4.46
C LYS A 2 11.93 -0.84 -3.72
N VAL A 3 10.69 -0.67 -3.27
CA VAL A 3 9.89 -1.71 -2.64
C VAL A 3 8.57 -1.82 -3.39
N LEU A 4 8.07 -3.04 -3.49
CA LEU A 4 6.76 -3.35 -4.02
C LEU A 4 5.81 -3.60 -2.85
N ILE A 5 4.91 -2.66 -2.62
CA ILE A 5 3.88 -2.78 -1.59
C ILE A 5 2.66 -3.47 -2.21
N GLU A 6 2.25 -4.61 -1.66
CA GLU A 6 1.00 -5.30 -2.04
C GLU A 6 -0.05 -5.05 -0.95
N ILE A 7 -1.16 -4.38 -1.29
CA ILE A 7 -2.28 -4.11 -0.37
C ILE A 7 -3.57 -4.65 -0.99
N SER A 8 -4.45 -5.23 -0.16
CA SER A 8 -5.77 -5.64 -0.62
C SER A 8 -6.62 -4.43 -1.02
N PHE A 9 -7.43 -4.54 -2.08
CA PHE A 9 -8.25 -3.42 -2.55
C PHE A 9 -9.13 -2.81 -1.45
N ASP A 10 -9.71 -3.64 -0.57
CA ASP A 10 -10.53 -3.16 0.57
C ASP A 10 -9.73 -2.26 1.53
N HIS A 11 -8.51 -2.67 1.89
CA HIS A 11 -7.64 -1.89 2.77
C HIS A 11 -7.12 -0.63 2.08
N TYR A 12 -6.82 -0.71 0.78
CA TYR A 12 -6.40 0.44 -0.02
C TYR A 12 -7.53 1.47 -0.14
N ASP A 13 -8.75 1.02 -0.43
CA ASP A 13 -9.95 1.86 -0.55
C ASP A 13 -10.25 2.57 0.78
N ARG A 14 -10.24 1.84 1.91
CA ARG A 14 -10.38 2.43 3.25
C ARG A 14 -9.27 3.42 3.59
N LEU A 15 -8.02 3.11 3.22
CA LEU A 15 -6.91 4.03 3.44
C LEU A 15 -7.09 5.29 2.61
N LEU A 16 -7.52 5.16 1.35
CA LEU A 16 -7.77 6.28 0.44
C LEU A 16 -8.94 7.15 0.91
N ASP A 17 -10.03 6.54 1.39
CA ASP A 17 -11.20 7.21 1.95
C ASP A 17 -10.84 8.06 3.18
N LYS A 18 -9.95 7.52 4.04
CA LYS A 18 -9.46 8.22 5.24
C LYS A 18 -8.32 9.21 4.94
N CYS A 19 -7.67 9.09 3.78
CA CYS A 19 -6.52 9.88 3.40
C CYS A 19 -6.98 11.04 2.52
N ASP A 20 -7.10 12.22 3.11
CA ASP A 20 -7.47 13.42 2.37
C ASP A 20 -6.31 13.88 1.46
N GLU A 21 -6.58 14.01 0.15
CA GLU A 21 -5.59 14.42 -0.88
C GLU A 21 -4.91 15.75 -0.52
N THR A 22 -5.62 16.62 0.21
CA THR A 22 -5.15 17.95 0.61
C THR A 22 -4.17 17.91 1.79
N SER A 23 -4.28 16.89 2.65
CA SER A 23 -3.47 16.79 3.88
C SER A 23 -2.27 15.84 3.75
N CYS A 24 -2.28 14.92 2.79
CA CYS A 24 -1.30 13.84 2.72
C CYS A 24 -0.54 13.86 1.39
N PRO A 25 0.72 14.36 1.33
CA PRO A 25 1.53 14.29 0.11
C PRO A 25 1.81 12.83 -0.33
N GLU A 26 1.72 11.87 0.58
CA GLU A 26 1.78 10.43 0.33
C GLU A 26 0.60 9.92 -0.52
N PHE A 27 -0.50 10.67 -0.62
CA PHE A 27 -1.64 10.34 -1.48
C PHE A 27 -1.22 10.23 -2.95
N ALA A 28 -0.27 11.05 -3.40
CA ALA A 28 0.29 10.96 -4.74
C ALA A 28 0.95 9.58 -4.99
N ILE A 29 1.55 8.99 -3.96
CA ILE A 29 2.22 7.69 -4.02
C ILE A 29 1.18 6.58 -4.07
N LEU A 30 0.10 6.69 -3.29
CA LEU A 30 -1.05 5.79 -3.36
C LEU A 30 -1.67 5.80 -4.76
N LYS A 31 -1.90 6.99 -5.35
CA LYS A 31 -2.43 7.15 -6.71
C LYS A 31 -1.61 6.48 -7.81
N HIS A 32 -0.30 6.29 -7.59
CA HIS A 32 0.56 5.57 -8.52
C HIS A 32 0.45 4.03 -8.38
N GLY A 33 -0.41 3.54 -7.50
CA GLY A 33 -0.73 2.13 -7.33
C GLY A 33 -1.32 1.52 -8.60
N THR A 34 -0.73 0.42 -9.03
CA THR A 34 -1.23 -0.36 -10.16
C THR A 34 -2.14 -1.48 -9.65
N PHE A 35 -3.34 -1.56 -10.21
CA PHE A 35 -4.25 -2.66 -9.92
C PHE A 35 -3.71 -3.92 -10.58
N THR A 36 -3.36 -4.91 -9.76
CA THR A 36 -2.99 -6.23 -10.26
C THR A 36 -4.09 -7.22 -9.95
N ARG A 37 -4.54 -7.91 -11.01
CA ARG A 37 -5.42 -9.05 -10.88
C ARG A 37 -4.54 -10.28 -10.93
N ARG A 38 -4.25 -10.87 -9.77
CA ARG A 38 -3.62 -12.19 -9.72
C ARG A 38 -4.68 -13.22 -10.15
N PRO A 39 -4.43 -14.04 -11.20
CA PRO A 39 -5.31 -15.16 -11.49
C PRO A 39 -5.02 -16.27 -10.47
N ASN A 40 -5.79 -16.29 -9.37
CA ASN A 40 -5.68 -17.34 -8.35
C ASN A 40 -7.07 -17.91 -8.05
N GLY A 41 -7.65 -18.64 -9.02
CA GLY A 41 -8.94 -19.31 -8.88
C GLY A 41 -10.17 -18.39 -8.78
N ASP A 42 -11.30 -18.97 -8.33
CA ASP A 42 -12.67 -18.42 -8.34
C ASP A 42 -12.85 -17.11 -7.54
N ARG A 43 -11.89 -16.78 -6.66
CA ARG A 43 -11.83 -15.48 -5.99
C ARG A 43 -10.68 -14.68 -6.58
N PHE A 44 -11.01 -13.59 -7.27
CA PHE A 44 -10.03 -12.62 -7.73
C PHE A 44 -9.88 -11.52 -6.67
N PRO A 45 -9.04 -11.67 -5.63
CA PRO A 45 -8.73 -10.54 -4.78
C PRO A 45 -8.06 -9.48 -5.67
N ARG A 46 -8.71 -8.32 -5.82
CA ARG A 46 -8.04 -7.15 -6.38
C ARG A 46 -6.97 -6.75 -5.38
N THR A 47 -5.72 -6.81 -5.80
CA THR A 47 -4.58 -6.37 -5.00
C THR A 47 -3.94 -5.17 -5.69
N ILE A 48 -3.69 -4.12 -4.93
CA ILE A 48 -3.00 -2.94 -5.38
C ILE A 48 -1.52 -3.12 -5.14
N GLN A 49 -0.74 -2.88 -6.19
CA GLN A 49 0.71 -2.91 -6.13
C GLN A 49 1.26 -1.49 -6.28
N ILE A 50 1.94 -1.00 -5.25
CA ILE A 50 2.54 0.33 -5.24
C ILE A 50 4.05 0.17 -5.28
N ARG A 51 4.68 0.68 -6.34
CA ARG A 51 6.13 0.73 -6.47
C ARG A 51 6.62 2.09 -6.01
N CYS A 52 7.35 2.13 -4.90
CA CYS A 52 7.91 3.37 -4.38
C CYS A 52 9.30 3.16 -3.78
N GLU A 53 10.02 4.23 -3.50
CA GLU A 53 11.29 4.14 -2.77
C GLU A 53 11.04 3.74 -1.31
N MET A 54 12.00 3.07 -0.68
CA MET A 54 11.86 2.62 0.71
C MET A 54 11.59 3.77 1.70
N ALA A 55 12.13 4.97 1.42
CA ALA A 55 11.82 6.17 2.20
C ALA A 55 10.34 6.58 2.07
N GLN A 56 9.77 6.43 0.88
CA GLN A 56 8.35 6.67 0.62
C GLN A 56 7.47 5.59 1.28
N ALA A 57 7.89 4.33 1.22
CA ALA A 57 7.17 3.24 1.87
C ALA A 57 7.08 3.41 3.39
N LYS A 58 8.17 3.87 4.03
CA LYS A 58 8.15 4.19 5.47
C LYS A 58 7.16 5.32 5.81
N ARG A 59 7.06 6.34 4.96
CA ARG A 59 6.07 7.41 5.12
C ARG A 59 4.64 6.90 4.96
N LEU A 60 4.41 6.06 3.95
CA LEU A 60 3.13 5.37 3.76
C LEU A 60 2.76 4.50 4.95
N LEU A 61 3.73 3.79 5.54
CA LEU A 61 3.50 2.99 6.75
C LEU A 61 3.10 3.86 7.93
N ASP A 62 3.79 4.98 8.17
CA ASP A 62 3.46 5.90 9.26
C ASP A 62 2.06 6.50 9.10
N LEU A 63 1.69 6.86 7.87
CA LEU A 63 0.36 7.35 7.54
C LEU A 63 -0.71 6.27 7.73
N ALA A 64 -0.48 5.08 7.20
CA ALA A 64 -1.40 3.97 7.34
C ALA A 64 -1.56 3.56 8.80
N ALA A 65 -0.49 3.57 9.61
CA ALA A 65 -0.57 3.28 11.04
C ALA A 65 -1.48 4.26 11.79
N LYS A 66 -1.62 5.50 11.29
CA LYS A 66 -2.52 6.52 11.87
C LYS A 66 -3.96 6.39 11.37
N LEU A 67 -4.16 6.00 10.11
CA LEU A 67 -5.49 6.02 9.46
C LEU A 67 -6.15 4.63 9.39
N CYS A 68 -5.38 3.60 9.04
CA CYS A 68 -5.87 2.25 8.78
C CYS A 68 -4.79 1.19 9.12
N LEU A 69 -4.90 0.59 10.31
CA LEU A 69 -3.97 -0.44 10.80
C LEU A 69 -3.91 -1.68 9.90
N GLU A 70 -5.01 -2.00 9.21
CA GLU A 70 -5.10 -3.11 8.25
C GLU A 70 -4.14 -2.86 7.07
N ALA A 71 -4.22 -1.68 6.45
CA ALA A 71 -3.31 -1.27 5.38
C ALA A 71 -1.86 -1.13 5.89
N ALA A 72 -1.67 -0.66 7.11
CA ALA A 72 -0.34 -0.55 7.73
C ALA A 72 0.35 -1.91 7.84
N SER A 73 -0.39 -2.95 8.22
CA SER A 73 0.13 -4.31 8.33
C SER A 73 0.58 -4.88 6.99
N ASP A 74 -0.16 -4.60 5.90
CA ASP A 74 0.22 -5.00 4.54
C ASP A 74 1.49 -4.27 4.07
N ILE A 75 1.58 -2.97 4.33
CA ILE A 75 2.76 -2.15 3.99
C ILE A 75 4.00 -2.60 4.78
N GLU A 76 3.85 -2.86 6.07
CA GLU A 76 4.94 -3.33 6.93
C GLU A 76 5.50 -4.66 6.43
N LYS A 77 4.62 -5.61 6.08
CA LYS A 77 5.03 -6.89 5.48
C LYS A 77 5.86 -6.68 4.22
N ALA A 78 5.41 -5.82 3.31
CA ALA A 78 6.15 -5.53 2.09
C ALA A 78 7.54 -4.93 2.35
N ILE A 79 7.65 -4.00 3.31
CA ILE A 79 8.92 -3.39 3.72
C ILE A 79 9.84 -4.43 4.38
N GLY A 80 9.28 -5.34 5.18
CA GLY A 80 10.02 -6.42 5.85
C GLY A 80 10.57 -7.46 4.87
N ILE A 81 9.80 -7.84 3.86
CA ILE A 81 10.19 -8.83 2.84
C ILE A 81 11.40 -8.35 2.02
N GLU A 82 11.42 -7.08 1.59
CA GLU A 82 12.54 -6.52 0.82
C GLU A 82 13.85 -6.40 1.63
N ARG A 83 13.80 -6.42 2.97
CA ARG A 83 15.01 -6.38 3.83
C ARG A 83 15.68 -7.74 3.99
N GLY A 84 15.02 -8.81 3.56
CA GLY A 84 15.48 -10.18 3.71
C GLY A 84 15.96 -10.86 2.42
N SER A 85 16.04 -10.13 1.30
CA SER A 85 16.47 -10.67 -0.01
C SER A 85 17.89 -10.28 -0.40
#